data_AF-A0A7X6AA63-F1
#
_entry.id   AF-A0A7X6AA63-F1
#
_cell.length_a   1.000
_cell.length_b   1.000
_cell.length_c   1.000
_cell.angle_alpha   90.00
_cell.angle_beta   90.00
_cell.angle_gamma   90.00
#
_symmetry.space_group_name_H-M   'P 1'
#
loop_
_entity.id
_entity.type
_entity.pdbx_description
1 polymer ?
#
loop_
_entity_poly.entity_id
_entity_poly.type
_entity_poly.pdbx_seq_one_letter_code
_entity_poly.pdbx_strand_id
1 'polypeptide(L)'
;ELDWIGNFRFHWFEVVVYKTLSYVPLAVLTNDKHVLLAIAILWTLMLDLNHSNVKFSWGPLRYVLNSPSMHVWHHDVEQHGRGGQNFGQVLSVWDWLFGTAYWPDDRDMPDRLGF
;
A
#
# COMPACT_ATOMS: atom_id res chain seq x y z
N GLU A 1 7.01 12.18 8.72
CA GLU A 1 7.86 10.98 8.82
C GLU A 1 6.98 9.80 8.44
N LEU A 2 7.46 8.91 7.57
CA LEU A 2 6.77 7.66 7.29
C LEU A 2 7.08 6.74 8.47
N ASP A 3 6.10 6.38 9.26
CA ASP A 3 6.29 5.46 10.38
C ASP A 3 5.06 4.55 10.51
N TRP A 4 5.19 3.50 11.31
CA TRP A 4 4.12 2.52 11.52
C TRP A 4 2.89 3.12 12.22
N ILE A 5 3.02 4.24 12.95
CA ILE A 5 1.90 4.95 13.58
C ILE A 5 1.08 5.68 12.52
N GLY A 6 1.73 6.12 11.43
CA GLY A 6 1.10 6.66 10.23
C GLY A 6 -0.06 5.81 9.71
N ASN A 7 0.04 4.47 9.82
CA ASN A 7 -1.03 3.54 9.44
C ASN A 7 -2.36 3.76 10.15
N PHE A 8 -2.37 4.43 11.32
CA PHE A 8 -3.56 4.62 12.16
C PHE A 8 -4.20 6.00 12.01
N ARG A 9 -3.74 6.82 11.04
CA ARG A 9 -4.26 8.17 10.81
C ARG A 9 -5.46 8.15 9.86
N PHE A 10 -6.57 7.58 10.32
CA PHE A 10 -7.83 7.50 9.56
C PHE A 10 -9.03 7.92 10.42
N HIS A 11 -10.13 8.30 9.76
CA HIS A 11 -11.39 8.50 10.46
C HIS A 11 -12.01 7.13 10.79
N TRP A 12 -12.46 6.90 12.03
CA TRP A 12 -12.99 5.58 12.43
C TRP A 12 -14.14 5.08 11.54
N PHE A 13 -14.99 5.99 11.06
CA PHE A 13 -16.10 5.65 10.16
C PHE A 13 -15.61 5.17 8.79
N GLU A 14 -14.47 5.70 8.31
CA GLU A 14 -13.83 5.24 7.08
C GLU A 14 -13.52 3.74 7.18
N VAL A 15 -12.95 3.32 8.32
CA VAL A 15 -12.67 1.91 8.62
C VAL A 15 -13.92 1.06 8.57
N VAL A 16 -15.00 1.51 9.22
CA VAL A 16 -16.28 0.77 9.20
C VAL A 16 -16.76 0.59 7.76
N VAL A 17 -16.73 1.65 6.95
CA VAL A 17 -17.20 1.62 5.57
C VAL A 17 -16.34 0.69 4.71
N TYR A 18 -15.03 0.95 4.58
CA TYR A 18 -14.20 0.17 3.65
C TYR A 18 -14.01 -1.28 4.12
N LYS A 19 -13.93 -1.54 5.44
CA LYS A 19 -13.85 -2.92 5.95
C LYS A 19 -15.15 -3.68 5.70
N THR A 20 -16.32 -3.06 5.88
CA THR A 20 -17.60 -3.72 5.57
C THR A 20 -17.69 -4.04 4.09
N LEU A 21 -17.39 -3.08 3.22
CA LEU A 21 -17.41 -3.27 1.77
C LEU A 21 -16.40 -4.32 1.29
N SER A 22 -15.29 -4.49 1.99
CA SER A 22 -14.26 -5.48 1.63
C SER A 22 -14.56 -6.87 2.22
N TYR A 23 -14.84 -6.97 3.51
CA TYR A 23 -14.92 -8.25 4.23
C TYR A 23 -16.29 -8.93 4.10
N VAL A 24 -17.40 -8.20 3.93
CA VAL A 24 -18.72 -8.85 3.79
C VAL A 24 -18.78 -9.66 2.48
N PRO A 25 -18.43 -9.11 1.30
CA PRO A 25 -18.38 -9.91 0.08
C PRO A 25 -17.40 -11.08 0.18
N LEU A 26 -16.21 -10.86 0.75
CA LEU A 26 -15.23 -11.93 0.96
C LEU A 26 -15.77 -13.03 1.87
N ALA A 27 -16.47 -12.69 2.94
CA ALA A 27 -17.07 -13.66 3.86
C ALA A 27 -18.16 -14.49 3.16
N VAL A 28 -18.98 -13.86 2.32
CA VAL A 28 -20.00 -14.57 1.52
C VAL A 28 -19.37 -15.49 0.48
N LEU A 29 -18.32 -15.03 -0.22
CA LEU A 29 -17.66 -15.79 -1.28
C LEU A 29 -16.82 -16.96 -0.76
N THR A 30 -16.09 -16.74 0.33
CA THR A 30 -15.18 -17.76 0.89
C THR A 30 -15.90 -18.70 1.84
N ASN A 31 -16.88 -18.19 2.60
CA ASN A 31 -17.55 -18.87 3.71
C ASN A 31 -16.59 -19.61 4.66
N ASP A 32 -15.36 -19.09 4.81
CA ASP A 32 -14.31 -19.71 5.61
C ASP A 32 -13.54 -18.65 6.42
N LYS A 33 -13.68 -18.73 7.75
CA LYS A 33 -13.00 -17.83 8.69
C LYS A 33 -11.48 -17.93 8.64
N HIS A 34 -10.93 -19.08 8.28
CA HIS A 34 -9.48 -19.27 8.18
C HIS A 34 -8.91 -18.53 6.96
N VAL A 35 -9.66 -18.52 5.85
CA VAL A 35 -9.31 -17.72 4.67
C VAL A 35 -9.37 -16.23 4.99
N LEU A 36 -10.44 -15.77 5.65
CA LEU A 36 -10.56 -14.38 6.08
C LEU A 36 -9.43 -13.95 7.03
N LEU A 37 -9.08 -14.81 7.99
CA LEU A 37 -7.98 -14.56 8.92
C LEU A 37 -6.63 -14.49 8.18
N ALA A 38 -6.37 -15.41 7.25
CA ALA A 38 -5.15 -15.40 6.44
C ALA A 38 -5.04 -14.10 5.62
N ILE A 39 -6.13 -13.67 4.96
CA ILE A 39 -6.18 -12.40 4.23
C ILE A 39 -5.89 -11.23 5.16
N ALA A 40 -6.49 -11.20 6.35
CA ALA A 40 -6.29 -10.12 7.32
C ALA A 40 -4.84 -10.03 7.81
N ILE A 41 -4.20 -11.17 8.08
CA ILE A 41 -2.80 -11.26 8.48
C ILE A 41 -1.89 -10.79 7.34
N LEU A 42 -2.07 -11.33 6.14
CA LEU A 42 -1.23 -10.99 4.98
C LEU A 42 -1.35 -9.50 4.63
N TRP A 43 -2.56 -8.95 4.66
CA TRP A 43 -2.77 -7.51 4.43
C TRP A 43 -2.04 -6.66 5.47
N THR A 44 -2.22 -6.97 6.76
CA THR A 44 -1.57 -6.24 7.85
C THR A 44 -0.05 -6.28 7.73
N LEU A 45 0.52 -7.47 7.47
CA LEU A 45 1.96 -7.63 7.29
C LEU A 45 2.51 -6.80 6.12
N MET A 46 1.78 -6.72 5.01
CA MET A 46 2.19 -5.90 3.86
C MET A 46 2.13 -4.41 4.17
N LEU A 47 1.08 -3.97 4.85
CA LEU A 47 0.93 -2.57 5.24
C LEU A 47 2.01 -2.11 6.23
N ASP A 48 2.34 -2.97 7.20
CA ASP A 48 3.43 -2.72 8.16
C ASP A 48 4.80 -2.76 7.48
N LEU A 49 5.01 -3.73 6.56
CA LEU A 49 6.24 -3.79 5.78
C LEU A 49 6.46 -2.48 5.03
N ASN A 50 5.44 -1.99 4.31
CA ASN A 50 5.52 -0.75 3.54
C ASN A 50 5.92 0.49 4.35
N HIS A 51 5.63 0.51 5.66
CA HIS A 51 5.98 1.61 6.58
C HIS A 51 7.15 1.27 7.52
N SER A 52 7.91 0.21 7.22
CA SER A 52 9.01 -0.25 8.08
C SER A 52 10.31 0.54 7.92
N ASN A 53 10.36 1.57 7.07
CA ASN A 53 11.55 2.40 6.80
C ASN A 53 12.80 1.63 6.35
N VAL A 54 12.62 0.42 5.80
CA VAL A 54 13.72 -0.38 5.24
C VAL A 54 13.81 -0.17 3.73
N LYS A 55 15.04 -0.15 3.20
CA LYS A 55 15.28 -0.11 1.74
C LYS A 55 15.12 -1.52 1.15
N PHE A 56 13.88 -1.89 0.86
CA PHE A 56 13.54 -3.22 0.34
C PHE A 56 12.65 -3.15 -0.90
N SER A 57 13.02 -3.96 -1.90
CA SER A 57 12.25 -4.19 -3.12
C SER A 57 12.25 -5.66 -3.46
N TRP A 58 11.15 -6.14 -4.05
CA TRP A 58 11.01 -7.52 -4.51
C TRP A 58 11.72 -7.80 -5.85
N GLY A 59 12.54 -6.86 -6.34
CA GLY A 59 13.17 -6.98 -7.65
C GLY A 59 12.11 -7.06 -8.77
N PRO A 60 12.14 -8.07 -9.65
CA PRO A 60 11.13 -8.23 -10.71
C PRO A 60 9.69 -8.31 -10.21
N LEU A 61 9.45 -8.77 -8.97
CA LEU A 61 8.09 -8.86 -8.43
C LEU A 61 7.49 -7.50 -8.08
N ARG A 62 8.23 -6.39 -8.18
CA ARG A 62 7.71 -5.01 -8.01
C ARG A 62 6.58 -4.66 -8.98
N TYR A 63 6.45 -5.39 -10.09
CA TYR A 63 5.36 -5.22 -11.05
C TYR A 63 4.03 -5.81 -10.57
N VAL A 64 4.06 -6.60 -9.49
CA VAL A 64 2.88 -7.25 -8.91
C VAL A 64 2.67 -6.87 -7.46
N LEU A 65 3.75 -6.85 -6.66
CA LEU A 65 3.73 -6.58 -5.22
C LEU A 65 4.34 -5.22 -4.92
N ASN A 66 3.67 -4.46 -4.05
CA ASN A 66 4.22 -3.24 -3.49
C ASN A 66 5.34 -3.59 -2.48
N SER A 67 6.27 -2.66 -2.29
CA SER A 67 7.39 -2.77 -1.36
C SER A 67 7.64 -1.45 -0.64
N PRO A 68 8.41 -1.44 0.46
CA PRO A 68 8.76 -0.21 1.16
C PRO A 68 9.39 0.85 0.24
N SER A 69 10.30 0.41 -0.64
CA SER A 69 10.93 1.29 -1.64
C SER A 69 9.97 1.87 -2.67
N MET A 70 8.83 1.23 -2.96
CA MET A 70 7.82 1.76 -3.88
C MET A 70 6.81 2.62 -3.11
N HIS A 71 6.37 2.14 -1.95
CA HIS A 71 5.40 2.80 -1.10
C HIS A 71 5.89 4.15 -0.56
N VAL A 72 7.19 4.33 -0.31
CA VAL A 72 7.70 5.63 0.16
C VAL A 72 7.41 6.77 -0.84
N TRP A 73 7.37 6.47 -2.14
CA TRP A 73 7.03 7.45 -3.18
C TRP A 73 5.54 7.78 -3.22
N HIS A 74 4.67 6.93 -2.68
CA HIS A 74 3.26 7.29 -2.47
C HIS A 74 3.15 8.51 -1.54
N HIS A 75 4.05 8.59 -0.56
CA HIS A 75 4.15 9.68 0.41
C HIS A 75 4.95 10.88 -0.12
N ASP A 76 5.31 10.92 -1.40
CA ASP A 76 6.00 12.08 -1.95
C ASP A 76 5.06 13.30 -2.01
N VAL A 77 5.50 14.42 -1.43
CA VAL A 77 4.79 15.71 -1.57
C VAL A 77 4.88 16.22 -3.00
N GLU A 78 6.00 15.97 -3.68
CA GLU A 78 6.19 16.34 -5.06
C GLU A 78 5.57 15.28 -5.97
N GLN A 79 4.30 15.45 -6.32
CA GLN A 79 3.55 14.48 -7.12
C GLN A 79 4.01 14.36 -8.59
N HIS A 80 5.11 15.04 -8.97
CA HIS A 80 5.70 15.05 -10.32
C HIS A 80 4.68 15.22 -11.47
N GLY A 81 3.64 16.04 -11.25
CA GLY A 81 2.57 16.29 -12.22
C GLY A 81 1.51 15.19 -12.37
N ARG A 82 1.49 14.17 -11.51
CA ARG A 82 0.64 12.97 -11.61
C ARG A 82 -0.63 12.99 -10.75
N GLY A 83 -0.80 13.97 -9.86
CA GLY A 83 -1.94 14.01 -8.94
C GLY A 83 -1.89 12.95 -7.83
N GLY A 84 -0.74 12.26 -7.70
CA GLY A 84 -0.51 11.13 -6.81
C GLY A 84 0.14 9.95 -7.56
N GLN A 85 0.74 9.02 -6.82
CA GLN A 85 1.45 7.88 -7.39
C GLN A 85 1.44 6.69 -6.42
N ASN A 86 1.68 5.48 -6.95
CA ASN A 86 1.84 4.25 -6.18
C ASN A 86 0.69 3.98 -5.17
N PHE A 87 -0.56 3.98 -5.65
CA PHE A 87 -1.77 3.82 -4.83
C PHE A 87 -1.98 2.38 -4.31
N GLY A 88 -1.39 1.38 -4.95
CA GLY A 88 -1.57 -0.02 -4.59
C GLY A 88 -0.88 -0.37 -3.28
N GLN A 89 -1.63 -0.57 -2.19
CA GLN A 89 -1.05 -0.92 -0.89
C GLN A 89 -0.37 -2.30 -0.87
N VAL A 90 -0.98 -3.31 -1.51
CA VAL A 90 -0.40 -4.67 -1.60
C VAL A 90 0.00 -4.99 -3.02
N LEU A 91 -0.91 -4.74 -3.96
CA LEU A 91 -0.74 -5.10 -5.36
C LEU A 91 -0.37 -3.86 -6.18
N SER A 92 0.90 -3.69 -6.49
CA SER A 92 1.40 -2.62 -7.36
C SER A 92 1.01 -2.82 -8.83
N VAL A 93 0.52 -4.01 -9.21
CA VAL A 93 0.05 -4.28 -10.58
C VAL A 93 -0.96 -3.24 -11.06
N TRP A 94 -1.81 -2.74 -10.17
CA TRP A 94 -2.78 -1.71 -10.49
C TRP A 94 -2.10 -0.40 -10.88
N ASP A 95 -1.02 -0.03 -10.20
CA ASP A 95 -0.26 1.18 -10.54
C ASP A 95 0.39 1.11 -11.92
N TRP A 96 0.89 -0.07 -12.29
CA TRP A 96 1.44 -0.30 -13.62
C TRP A 96 0.37 -0.29 -14.70
N LEU A 97 -0.78 -0.93 -14.44
CA LEU A 97 -1.89 -1.00 -15.40
C LEU A 97 -2.54 0.37 -15.65
N PHE A 98 -2.66 1.21 -14.61
CA PHE A 98 -3.28 2.53 -14.71
C PHE A 98 -2.27 3.67 -14.90
N GLY A 99 -0.97 3.37 -15.04
CA GLY A 99 0.06 4.36 -15.30
C GLY A 99 0.39 5.28 -14.11
N THR A 100 -0.01 4.90 -12.89
CA THR A 100 0.27 5.64 -11.65
C THR A 100 1.54 5.16 -10.94
N ALA A 101 2.22 4.14 -11.47
CA ALA A 101 3.50 3.67 -10.96
C ALA A 101 4.59 4.74 -11.15
N TYR A 102 5.27 5.08 -10.07
CA TYR A 102 6.45 5.94 -10.02
C TYR A 102 7.60 5.18 -9.36
N TRP A 103 8.71 5.05 -10.11
CA TRP A 103 9.90 4.34 -9.70
C TRP A 103 11.12 4.99 -10.38
N PRO A 104 11.76 5.99 -9.74
CA PRO A 104 12.93 6.65 -10.29
C PRO A 104 14.17 5.77 -10.18
N ASP A 105 15.07 5.86 -11.16
CA ASP A 105 16.32 5.08 -11.19
C ASP A 105 17.50 5.80 -10.49
N ASP A 106 17.37 7.10 -10.24
CA ASP A 106 18.42 7.97 -9.71
C ASP A 106 18.27 8.29 -8.21
N ARG A 107 17.12 7.91 -7.61
CA ARG A 107 16.78 8.23 -6.23
C ARG A 107 16.09 7.06 -5.53
N ASP A 108 16.42 6.89 -4.26
CA ASP A 108 15.82 5.85 -3.40
C ASP A 108 14.63 6.36 -2.57
N MET A 109 14.49 7.68 -2.38
CA MET A 109 13.53 8.28 -1.46
C MET A 109 13.16 9.72 -1.90
N PRO A 110 11.94 10.19 -1.63
CA PRO A 110 11.56 11.59 -1.80
C PRO A 110 12.39 12.56 -0.96
N ASP A 111 12.56 13.79 -1.45
CA ASP A 111 13.18 14.87 -0.68
C ASP A 111 12.31 15.30 0.52
N ARG A 112 10.99 15.16 0.38
CA ARG A 112 10.02 15.48 1.43
C ARG A 112 8.87 14.48 1.44
N LEU A 113 8.61 13.94 2.63
CA LEU A 113 7.48 13.05 2.86
C LEU A 113 6.27 13.84 3.36
N GLY A 114 5.13 13.56 2.75
CA GLY A 114 3.81 14.02 3.14
C GLY A 114 3.18 13.10 4.17
N PHE A 115 1.85 13.10 4.17
CA PHE A 115 1.01 12.20 4.94
C PHE A 115 0.39 11.15 4.03
#